data_AF-A0A426Q3Z2-F1
#
_entry.id   AF-A0A426Q3Z2-F1
#
_cell.length_a   1.000
_cell.length_b   1.000
_cell.length_c   1.000
_cell.angle_alpha   90.00
_cell.angle_beta   90.00
_cell.angle_gamma   90.00
#
_symmetry.space_group_name_H-M   'P 1'
#
loop_
_entity.id
_entity.type
_entity.pdbx_description
1 polymer ?
#
loop_
_entity_poly.entity_id
_entity_poly.type
_entity_poly.pdbx_seq_one_letter_code
_entity_poly.pdbx_strand_id
1 'polypeptide(L)'
;MAPFADAGQVIPAADDPAICILVANPHRAGLRAAHRAVLQFGTGAAGAATLAGVVLVSDCPGRVPKALAGDMARLVEAAPGGNVWTIPHIPAWRTVVPDDLPAAWEPSMGGDLTAGGARRRGRRSRVDPLRELPDEVTHVAEEIFTRCKSLFTRINQAG
;
A
#
# COMPACT_ATOMS: atom_id res chain seq x y z
N MET A 1 16.58 -7.13 -11.39
CA MET A 1 16.19 -7.60 -10.04
C MET A 1 14.93 -6.86 -9.69
N ALA A 2 13.78 -7.52 -9.58
CA ALA A 2 12.53 -6.83 -9.28
C ALA A 2 12.63 -6.23 -7.87
N PRO A 3 12.43 -4.91 -7.69
CA PRO A 3 12.63 -4.25 -6.40
C PRO A 3 11.62 -4.64 -5.32
N PHE A 4 10.61 -5.44 -5.67
CA PHE A 4 9.55 -5.92 -4.79
C PHE A 4 9.26 -7.39 -5.07
N ALA A 5 9.15 -8.20 -4.02
CA ALA A 5 8.75 -9.60 -4.11
C ALA A 5 7.67 -9.87 -3.05
N ASP A 6 6.72 -10.77 -3.36
CA ASP A 6 5.76 -11.24 -2.37
C ASP A 6 6.49 -12.14 -1.35
N ALA A 7 6.30 -11.84 -0.06
CA ALA A 7 6.85 -12.63 1.04
C ALA A 7 6.05 -13.93 1.29
N GLY A 8 5.02 -14.22 0.49
CA GLY A 8 4.28 -15.49 0.52
C GLY A 8 3.45 -15.67 1.80
N GLN A 9 2.93 -14.57 2.35
CA GLN A 9 2.26 -14.52 3.66
C GLN A 9 3.15 -14.85 4.86
N VAL A 10 4.47 -14.85 4.68
CA VAL A 10 5.45 -15.03 5.75
C VAL A 10 6.13 -13.69 6.04
N ILE A 11 6.53 -13.46 7.28
CA ILE A 11 7.45 -12.35 7.58
C ILE A 11 8.82 -12.75 7.03
N PRO A 12 9.51 -11.85 6.28
CA PRO A 12 10.85 -12.12 5.77
C PRO A 12 11.81 -12.58 6.89
N ALA A 13 12.76 -13.44 6.51
CA ALA A 13 13.73 -13.99 7.46
C ALA A 13 14.61 -12.89 8.07
N ALA A 14 15.11 -13.14 9.28
CA ALA A 14 15.75 -12.14 10.13
C ALA A 14 17.00 -11.48 9.53
N ASP A 15 17.61 -12.11 8.52
CA ASP A 15 18.91 -11.76 7.95
C ASP A 15 18.78 -10.95 6.65
N ASP A 16 17.55 -10.72 6.18
CA ASP A 16 17.28 -9.95 4.97
C ASP A 16 16.85 -8.51 5.33
N PRO A 17 17.71 -7.50 5.12
CA PRO A 17 17.35 -6.10 5.35
C PRO A 17 16.35 -5.63 4.28
N ALA A 18 15.08 -5.98 4.47
CA ALA A 18 13.99 -5.66 3.57
C ALA A 18 13.09 -4.55 4.14
N ILE A 19 12.76 -3.56 3.29
CA ILE A 19 11.66 -2.63 3.57
C ILE A 19 10.37 -3.33 3.16
N CYS A 20 9.47 -3.54 4.12
CA CYS A 20 8.25 -4.30 3.95
C CYS A 20 7.02 -3.41 3.90
N ILE A 21 6.05 -3.78 3.07
CA ILE A 21 4.69 -3.25 3.08
C ILE A 21 3.75 -4.40 3.41
N LEU A 22 2.89 -4.21 4.40
CA LEU A 22 1.87 -5.21 4.72
C LEU A 22 0.62 -4.94 3.89
N VAL A 23 0.15 -5.94 3.16
CA VAL A 23 -1.11 -5.84 2.39
C VAL A 23 -2.19 -6.66 3.09
N ALA A 24 -3.36 -6.08 3.29
CA ALA A 24 -4.50 -6.75 3.88
C ALA A 24 -5.81 -6.30 3.25
N ASN A 25 -6.84 -7.13 3.38
CA ASN A 25 -8.19 -6.79 2.98
C ASN A 25 -8.95 -6.19 4.19
N PRO A 26 -9.73 -5.09 4.04
CA PRO A 26 -10.44 -4.42 5.13
C PRO A 26 -11.69 -5.17 5.66
N HIS A 27 -11.57 -6.48 5.92
CA HIS A 27 -12.52 -7.24 6.72
C HIS A 27 -11.98 -7.51 8.13
N ARG A 28 -12.85 -7.87 9.09
CA ARG A 28 -12.49 -8.03 10.51
C ARG A 28 -11.27 -8.93 10.75
N ALA A 29 -11.22 -10.10 10.12
CA ALA A 29 -10.10 -11.01 10.27
C ALA A 29 -8.81 -10.44 9.65
N GLY A 30 -8.90 -9.79 8.49
CA GLY A 30 -7.77 -9.15 7.81
C GLY A 30 -7.19 -8.00 8.62
N LEU A 31 -8.04 -7.11 9.14
CA LEU A 31 -7.63 -6.00 10.01
C LEU A 31 -6.96 -6.49 11.31
N ARG A 32 -7.49 -7.54 11.94
CA ARG A 32 -6.89 -8.12 13.16
C ARG A 32 -5.57 -8.83 12.87
N ALA A 33 -5.48 -9.56 11.76
CA ALA A 33 -4.24 -10.19 11.33
C ALA A 33 -3.18 -9.12 11.00
N ALA A 34 -3.58 -8.05 10.31
CA ALA A 34 -2.71 -6.94 9.99
C ALA A 34 -2.18 -6.24 11.24
N HIS A 35 -3.07 -5.93 12.20
CA HIS A 35 -2.69 -5.34 13.47
C HIS A 35 -1.70 -6.22 14.24
N ARG A 36 -1.94 -7.53 14.29
CA ARG A 36 -0.99 -8.47 14.93
C ARG A 36 0.37 -8.49 14.23
N ALA A 37 0.40 -8.49 12.90
CA ALA A 37 1.65 -8.45 12.14
C ALA A 37 2.42 -7.15 12.40
N VAL A 38 1.72 -6.00 12.42
CA VAL A 38 2.31 -4.70 12.79
C VAL A 38 2.96 -4.76 14.18
N LEU A 39 2.26 -5.33 15.16
CA LEU A 39 2.84 -5.50 16.51
C LEU A 39 4.07 -6.43 16.50
N GLN A 40 4.06 -7.50 15.70
CA GLN A 40 5.22 -8.41 15.58
C GLN A 40 6.45 -7.67 15.04
N PHE A 41 6.29 -6.81 14.02
CA PHE A 41 7.37 -5.93 13.56
C PHE A 41 7.85 -5.00 14.68
N GLY A 42 6.94 -4.42 15.47
CA GLY A 42 7.28 -3.56 16.61
C GLY A 42 8.05 -4.27 17.74
N THR A 43 7.86 -5.59 17.91
CA THR A 43 8.59 -6.40 18.90
C THR A 43 9.95 -6.91 18.42
N GLY A 44 10.36 -6.61 17.18
CA GLY A 44 11.60 -7.12 16.60
C GLY A 44 11.52 -8.58 16.12
N ALA A 45 10.33 -9.18 16.09
CA ALA A 45 10.13 -10.56 15.63
C ALA A 45 10.39 -10.75 14.12
N ALA A 46 10.53 -9.65 13.38
CA ALA A 46 10.86 -9.61 11.95
C ALA A 46 12.37 -9.45 11.67
N GLY A 47 13.22 -9.51 12.71
CA GLY A 47 14.68 -9.33 12.56
C GLY A 47 15.06 -7.97 11.97
N ALA A 48 15.88 -7.97 10.91
CA ALA A 48 16.34 -6.75 10.23
C ALA A 48 15.28 -6.10 9.31
N ALA A 49 14.14 -6.76 9.07
CA ALA A 49 13.11 -6.23 8.19
C ALA A 49 12.40 -5.02 8.82
N THR A 50 12.25 -3.95 8.04
CA THR A 50 11.63 -2.70 8.47
C THR A 50 10.26 -2.53 7.82
N LEU A 51 9.20 -2.43 8.63
CA LEU A 51 7.86 -2.15 8.13
C LEU A 51 7.68 -0.66 7.78
N ALA A 52 7.31 -0.37 6.53
CA ALA A 52 7.06 0.99 6.06
C ALA A 52 5.62 1.48 6.31
N GLY A 53 4.64 0.58 6.29
CA GLY A 53 3.23 0.85 6.52
C GLY A 53 2.32 -0.30 6.08
N VAL A 54 1.01 -0.04 6.03
CA VAL A 54 -0.02 -1.03 5.67
C VAL A 54 -0.87 -0.53 4.50
N VAL A 55 -1.17 -1.40 3.54
CA VAL A 55 -2.09 -1.14 2.43
C VAL A 55 -3.34 -2.01 2.59
N LEU A 56 -4.49 -1.36 2.65
CA LEU A 56 -5.80 -1.99 2.68
C LEU A 56 -6.39 -2.06 1.28
N VAL A 57 -6.58 -3.26 0.74
CA VAL A 57 -7.16 -3.46 -0.61
C VAL A 57 -8.59 -3.94 -0.47
N SER A 58 -9.55 -3.11 -0.86
CA SER A 58 -10.98 -3.44 -0.76
C SER A 58 -11.36 -4.54 -1.75
N ASP A 59 -11.91 -5.64 -1.24
CA ASP A 59 -12.39 -6.77 -2.06
C ASP A 59 -13.80 -6.57 -2.63
N CYS A 60 -14.57 -5.66 -2.03
CA CYS A 60 -15.95 -5.38 -2.34
C CYS A 60 -16.15 -3.88 -2.63
N PRO A 61 -17.08 -3.52 -3.54
CA PRO A 61 -17.44 -2.13 -3.76
C PRO A 61 -18.15 -1.55 -2.53
N GLY A 62 -17.96 -0.25 -2.32
CA GLY A 62 -18.66 0.50 -1.28
C GLY A 62 -17.75 0.94 -0.14
N ARG A 63 -18.37 1.44 0.93
CA ARG A 63 -17.66 1.95 2.11
C ARG A 63 -17.43 0.84 3.12
N VAL A 64 -16.30 0.91 3.81
CA VAL A 64 -16.04 0.03 4.94
C VAL A 64 -17.14 0.21 6.01
N PRO A 65 -17.78 -0.88 6.49
CA PRO A 65 -18.81 -0.79 7.52
C PRO A 65 -18.33 -0.08 8.79
N LYS A 66 -19.18 0.76 9.40
CA LYS A 66 -18.86 1.47 10.66
C LYS A 66 -18.43 0.51 11.79
N ALA A 67 -18.92 -0.73 11.77
CA ALA A 67 -18.55 -1.77 12.72
C ALA A 67 -17.05 -2.16 12.70
N LEU A 68 -16.31 -1.76 11.66
CA LEU A 68 -14.87 -1.98 11.52
C LEU A 68 -14.03 -0.73 11.83
N ALA A 69 -14.66 0.42 12.11
CA ALA A 69 -13.95 1.67 12.35
C ALA A 69 -12.97 1.58 13.53
N GLY A 70 -13.35 0.88 14.60
CA GLY A 70 -12.45 0.66 15.74
C GLY A 70 -11.25 -0.24 15.42
N ASP A 71 -11.43 -1.26 14.59
CA ASP A 71 -10.32 -2.12 14.17
C ASP A 71 -9.37 -1.37 13.22
N MET A 72 -9.91 -0.52 12.33
CA MET A 72 -9.09 0.37 11.49
C MET A 72 -8.33 1.41 12.30
N ALA A 73 -8.97 2.04 13.30
CA ALA A 73 -8.32 3.04 14.14
C ALA A 73 -7.12 2.45 14.90
N ARG A 74 -7.28 1.26 15.49
CA ARG A 74 -6.18 0.52 16.14
C ARG A 74 -5.05 0.20 15.16
N LEU A 75 -5.39 -0.19 13.94
CA LEU A 75 -4.39 -0.46 12.91
C LEU A 75 -3.59 0.80 12.54
N VAL A 76 -4.27 1.94 12.38
CA VAL A 76 -3.62 3.24 12.12
C VAL A 76 -2.72 3.64 13.27
N GLU A 77 -3.17 3.50 14.51
CA GLU A 77 -2.38 3.81 15.71
C GLU A 77 -1.12 2.94 15.82
N ALA A 78 -1.22 1.64 15.51
CA ALA A 78 -0.10 0.73 15.57
C ALA A 78 0.87 0.86 14.38
N ALA A 79 0.39 1.31 13.21
CA ALA A 79 1.17 1.35 11.99
C ALA A 79 2.35 2.34 12.09
N PRO A 80 3.54 2.03 11.53
CA PRO A 80 4.70 2.92 11.58
C PRO A 80 4.39 4.30 11.01
N GLY A 81 4.43 5.34 11.85
CA GLY A 81 4.11 6.71 11.46
C GLY A 81 2.65 6.94 11.05
N GLY A 82 1.72 6.07 11.44
CA GLY A 82 0.31 6.16 11.07
C GLY A 82 0.01 5.81 9.61
N ASN A 83 0.98 5.21 8.91
CA ASN A 83 0.88 4.96 7.47
C ASN A 83 -0.04 3.77 7.17
N VAL A 84 -1.30 4.08 6.87
CA VAL A 84 -2.29 3.13 6.35
C VAL A 84 -2.91 3.70 5.08
N TRP A 85 -2.62 3.08 3.95
CA TRP A 85 -3.18 3.44 2.65
C TRP A 85 -4.36 2.55 2.31
N THR A 86 -5.29 3.03 1.48
CA THR A 86 -6.43 2.23 1.04
C THR A 86 -6.55 2.27 -0.47
N ILE A 87 -6.60 1.09 -1.09
CA ILE A 87 -6.90 0.90 -2.50
C ILE A 87 -8.38 0.48 -2.61
N PRO A 88 -9.21 1.23 -3.36
CA PRO A 88 -10.62 0.89 -3.53
C PRO A 88 -10.77 -0.38 -4.35
N HIS A 89 -11.97 -0.96 -4.29
CA HIS A 89 -12.31 -2.08 -5.16
C HIS A 89 -12.42 -1.58 -6.61
N ILE A 90 -11.64 -2.17 -7.52
CA ILE A 90 -11.66 -1.86 -8.96
C ILE A 90 -12.32 -3.03 -9.69
N PRO A 91 -13.62 -2.92 -10.05
CA PRO A 91 -14.38 -4.08 -10.56
C PRO A 91 -13.79 -4.70 -11.83
N ALA A 92 -13.24 -3.87 -12.72
CA ALA A 92 -12.68 -4.31 -13.99
C ALA A 92 -11.47 -5.25 -13.83
N TRP A 93 -10.71 -5.10 -12.74
CA TRP A 93 -9.54 -5.95 -12.48
C TRP A 93 -9.91 -7.40 -12.11
N ARG A 94 -11.16 -7.67 -11.73
CA ARG A 94 -11.60 -9.05 -11.40
C ARG A 94 -11.79 -9.95 -12.61
N THR A 95 -12.02 -9.36 -13.78
CA THR A 95 -12.42 -10.09 -14.99
C THR A 95 -11.24 -10.33 -15.94
N VAL A 96 -10.04 -9.94 -15.54
CA VAL A 96 -8.82 -10.05 -16.34
C VAL A 96 -7.74 -10.75 -15.54
N VAL A 97 -6.76 -11.33 -16.24
CA VAL A 97 -5.58 -11.90 -15.58
C VAL A 97 -4.57 -10.77 -15.27
N PRO A 98 -3.60 -10.99 -14.35
CA PRO A 98 -2.59 -9.98 -14.05
C PRO A 98 -1.83 -9.43 -15.27
N ASP A 99 -1.62 -10.26 -16.30
CA ASP A 99 -0.93 -9.87 -17.54
C ASP A 99 -1.72 -8.85 -18.39
N ASP A 100 -3.04 -8.76 -18.17
CA ASP A 100 -3.94 -7.83 -18.86
C ASP A 100 -4.18 -6.53 -18.06
N LEU A 101 -3.57 -6.40 -16.88
CA LEU A 101 -3.62 -5.18 -16.10
C LEU A 101 -2.72 -4.09 -16.72
N PRO A 102 -3.01 -2.81 -16.49
CA PRO A 102 -2.09 -1.75 -16.88
C PRO A 102 -0.69 -1.99 -16.28
N ALA A 103 0.33 -1.51 -16.98
CA ALA A 103 1.70 -1.60 -16.50
C ALA A 103 1.82 -1.09 -15.05
N ALA A 104 2.65 -1.79 -14.26
CA ALA A 104 2.89 -1.42 -12.88
C ALA A 104 3.37 0.03 -12.78
N TRP A 105 2.93 0.74 -11.73
CA TRP A 105 3.40 2.10 -11.50
C TRP A 105 4.92 2.12 -11.33
N GLU A 106 5.60 3.04 -12.02
CA GLU A 106 7.02 3.29 -11.85
C GLU A 106 7.23 4.75 -11.41
N PRO A 107 8.22 5.03 -10.55
CA PRO A 107 8.55 6.39 -10.14
C PRO A 107 8.87 7.33 -11.31
N SER A 108 9.38 6.77 -12.42
CA SER A 108 9.65 7.44 -13.69
C SER A 108 8.37 7.95 -14.38
N MET A 109 7.22 7.34 -14.10
CA MET A 109 5.91 7.75 -14.63
C MET A 109 5.31 8.93 -13.86
N GLY A 110 5.87 9.28 -12.71
CA GLY A 110 5.47 10.44 -11.91
C GLY A 110 5.83 11.75 -12.62
N GLY A 111 4.89 12.29 -13.39
CA GLY A 111 4.89 13.71 -13.74
C GLY A 111 4.67 14.55 -12.48
N ASP A 112 5.34 15.69 -12.42
CA ASP A 112 5.37 16.62 -11.29
C ASP A 112 3.97 17.07 -10.82
N LEU A 113 3.33 16.29 -9.93
CA LEU A 113 2.06 16.64 -9.30
C LEU A 113 2.22 17.72 -8.21
N THR A 114 3.45 18.22 -7.97
CA THR A 114 3.66 19.41 -7.12
C THR A 114 3.22 20.70 -7.83
N ALA A 115 3.01 20.66 -9.15
CA ALA A 115 2.24 21.68 -9.83
C ALA A 115 0.75 21.49 -9.49
N GLY A 116 0.27 22.28 -8.52
CA GLY A 116 -1.14 22.46 -8.18
C GLY A 116 -1.98 23.01 -9.34
N GLY A 117 -2.04 22.28 -10.44
CA GLY A 117 -2.93 22.51 -11.54
C GLY A 117 -4.28 21.94 -11.17
N ALA A 118 -5.19 22.82 -10.79
CA ALA A 118 -6.62 22.54 -10.73
C ALA A 118 -7.07 21.88 -12.05
N ARG A 119 -7.02 20.54 -12.11
CA ARG A 119 -7.66 19.78 -13.18
C ARG A 119 -9.13 20.12 -13.07
N ARG A 120 -9.59 20.93 -14.04
CA ARG A 120 -10.94 21.49 -14.10
C ARG A 120 -11.92 20.38 -13.74
N ARG A 121 -12.84 20.70 -12.82
CA ARG A 121 -13.93 19.86 -12.32
C ARG A 121 -14.99 19.59 -13.43
N GLY A 122 -14.55 19.35 -14.65
CA GLY A 122 -15.34 18.90 -15.78
C GLY A 122 -15.22 17.39 -15.85
N ARG A 123 -16.36 16.71 -15.72
CA ARG A 123 -16.62 15.28 -16.00
C ARG A 123 -15.34 14.45 -16.11
N ARG A 124 -14.86 13.92 -14.98
CA ARG A 124 -13.77 12.92 -14.96
C ARG A 124 -14.07 11.92 -16.09
N SER A 125 -13.28 11.96 -17.16
CA SER A 125 -13.35 10.94 -18.19
C SER A 125 -13.23 9.61 -17.45
N ARG A 126 -14.10 8.66 -17.75
CA ARG A 126 -14.05 7.34 -17.11
C ARG A 126 -12.78 6.67 -17.63
N VAL A 127 -11.66 6.91 -16.94
CA VAL A 127 -10.38 6.26 -17.21
C VAL A 127 -10.66 4.77 -17.25
N ASP A 128 -10.24 4.12 -18.33
CA ASP A 128 -10.38 2.68 -18.45
C ASP A 128 -9.33 2.04 -17.53
N PRO A 129 -9.74 1.47 -16.38
CA PRO A 129 -8.80 0.94 -15.38
C PRO A 129 -7.97 -0.25 -15.89
N LEU A 130 -8.29 -0.79 -17.07
CA LEU A 130 -7.50 -1.83 -17.73
C LEU A 130 -6.35 -1.27 -18.59
N ARG A 131 -6.41 0.02 -18.94
CA ARG A 131 -5.37 0.67 -19.77
C ARG A 131 -4.52 1.64 -18.99
N GLU A 132 -5.11 2.30 -18.01
CA GLU A 132 -4.45 3.32 -17.20
C GLU A 132 -4.74 3.06 -15.73
N LEU A 133 -3.73 3.27 -14.88
CA LEU A 133 -3.90 3.16 -13.44
C LEU A 133 -4.82 4.29 -12.93
N PRO A 134 -5.86 3.96 -12.13
CA PRO A 134 -6.68 4.99 -11.51
C PRO A 134 -5.85 5.96 -10.66
N ASP A 135 -6.24 7.25 -10.65
CA ASP A 135 -5.55 8.32 -9.90
C ASP A 135 -5.33 7.95 -8.42
N GLU A 136 -6.32 7.29 -7.79
CA GLU A 136 -6.21 6.87 -6.39
C GLU A 136 -5.12 5.80 -6.17
N VAL A 137 -4.87 4.92 -7.14
CA VAL A 137 -3.81 3.90 -7.06
C VAL A 137 -2.45 4.54 -7.27
N THR A 138 -2.33 5.45 -8.24
CA THR A 138 -1.11 6.22 -8.52
C THR A 138 -0.68 7.02 -7.30
N HIS A 139 -1.60 7.73 -6.65
CA HIS A 139 -1.31 8.48 -5.43
C HIS A 139 -0.77 7.59 -4.30
N VAL A 140 -1.42 6.44 -4.06
CA VAL A 140 -0.96 5.49 -3.04
C VAL A 140 0.44 4.94 -3.38
N ALA A 141 0.70 4.64 -4.65
CA ALA A 141 2.02 4.17 -5.09
C ALA A 141 3.12 5.23 -4.86
N GLU A 142 2.84 6.50 -5.16
CA GLU A 142 3.75 7.63 -4.92
C GLU A 142 4.06 7.82 -3.42
N GLU A 143 3.04 7.75 -2.57
CA GLU A 143 3.20 7.85 -1.11
C GLU A 143 4.04 6.71 -0.54
N ILE A 144 3.76 5.47 -0.97
CA ILE A 144 4.52 4.28 -0.58
C ILE A 144 5.97 4.42 -1.02
N PHE A 145 6.21 4.82 -2.28
CA PHE A 145 7.56 4.98 -2.80
C PHE A 145 8.34 6.05 -2.04
N THR A 146 7.74 7.22 -1.81
CA THR A 146 8.34 8.32 -1.04
C THR A 146 8.71 7.86 0.38
N ARG A 147 7.82 7.10 1.01
CA ARG A 147 8.04 6.54 2.35
C ARG A 147 9.19 5.53 2.35
N CYS A 148 9.20 4.58 1.42
CA CYS A 148 10.24 3.57 1.32
C CYS A 148 11.60 4.20 1.02
N LYS A 149 11.66 5.17 0.10
CA LYS A 149 12.88 5.93 -0.20
C LYS A 149 13.42 6.65 1.04
N SER A 150 12.55 7.27 1.83
CA SER A 150 12.96 7.94 3.09
C SER A 150 13.53 6.94 4.10
N LEU A 151 12.92 5.77 4.26
CA LEU A 151 13.41 4.72 5.15
C LEU A 151 14.75 4.17 4.68
N PHE A 152 14.89 3.89 3.38
CA PHE A 152 16.13 3.41 2.78
C PHE A 152 17.30 4.37 3.05
N THR A 153 17.10 5.66 2.84
CA THR A 153 18.13 6.68 3.13
C THR A 153 18.51 6.69 4.61
N ARG A 154 17.54 6.56 5.53
CA ARG A 154 17.81 6.54 6.97
C ARG A 154 18.59 5.30 7.40
N ILE A 155 18.23 4.14 6.88
CA ILE A 155 18.91 2.87 7.17
C ILE A 155 20.38 2.95 6.71
N ASN A 156 20.63 3.46 5.51
CA ASN A 156 21.99 3.59 4.96
C ASN A 156 22.85 4.70 5.60
N GLN A 157 22.24 5.64 6.32
CA GLN A 157 22.98 6.67 7.07
C GLN A 157 23.32 6.24 8.50
N ALA A 158 22.66 5.19 9.01
CA ALA A 158 22.81 4.71 10.38
C ALA A 158 23.79 3.52 10.51
N GLY A 159 24.21 2.91 9.39
CA GLY A 159 25.24 1.87 9.33
C GLY A 159 26.54 2.41 8.76
#